data_AF-A0A3D5P7S8-F1
#
_entry.id   AF-A0A3D5P7S8-F1
#
_cell.length_a   1.000
_cell.length_b   1.000
_cell.length_c   1.000
_cell.angle_alpha   90.00
_cell.angle_beta   90.00
_cell.angle_gamma   90.00
#
_symmetry.space_group_name_H-M   'P 1'
#
loop_
_entity.id
_entity.type
_entity.pdbx_description
1 polymer ?
#
loop_
_entity_poly.entity_id
_entity_poly.type
_entity_poly.pdbx_seq_one_letter_code
_entity_poly.pdbx_strand_id
1 'polypeptide(L)'
;DASGPICEQAALPAGEARDFRFVDTGDSVWEIQETRPWTVPSPLQPTADGQLGGGRTIGYARVGNVAVSLSFSPLFREKDQMSVAELARYDVINDSLGIAIDHPTLAVTPAFGIRAALNEPLGTETRYVLHFDDINAPEILWSGPAESGTPLEAAIPLGAAHVVRFRAGDPVILTAIGGADGNEPEYSIMIGNVNQTPAATVLLNYMAAQMADDLSRYEQPRD
;
A
#
# COMPACT_ATOMS: atom_id res chain seq x y z
N ASP A 1 21.04 9.36 -20.61
CA ASP A 1 21.94 8.68 -19.66
C ASP A 1 21.68 9.26 -18.28
N ALA A 2 20.72 8.67 -17.57
CA ALA A 2 20.12 9.20 -16.34
C ALA A 2 20.41 8.24 -15.18
N SER A 3 21.68 8.04 -14.87
CA SER A 3 22.11 7.32 -13.68
C SER A 3 22.13 8.34 -12.54
N GLY A 4 21.05 8.40 -11.75
CA GLY A 4 20.97 9.27 -10.58
C GLY A 4 22.04 8.95 -9.51
N PRO A 5 22.12 9.73 -8.43
CA PRO A 5 23.15 9.56 -7.39
C PRO A 5 23.16 8.17 -6.74
N ILE A 6 22.02 7.45 -6.75
CA ILE A 6 21.94 6.04 -6.34
C ILE A 6 22.74 5.14 -7.28
N CYS A 7 22.62 5.34 -8.59
CA CYS A 7 23.39 4.62 -9.60
C CYS A 7 24.89 4.98 -9.53
N GLU A 8 25.23 6.23 -9.20
CA GLU A 8 26.63 6.63 -8.98
C GLU A 8 27.24 5.97 -7.73
N GLN A 9 26.49 5.92 -6.62
CA GLN A 9 26.91 5.16 -5.43
C GLN A 9 26.98 3.65 -5.71
N ALA A 10 26.08 3.14 -6.53
CA ALA A 10 26.04 1.75 -6.93
C ALA A 10 27.23 1.34 -7.82
N ALA A 11 27.83 2.30 -8.54
CA ALA A 11 29.02 2.08 -9.36
C ALA A 11 30.35 2.06 -8.57
N LEU A 12 30.33 2.35 -7.26
CA LEU A 12 31.54 2.33 -6.42
C LEU A 12 32.05 0.88 -6.18
N PRO A 13 33.38 0.69 -6.04
CA PRO A 13 33.96 -0.63 -5.74
C PRO A 13 33.40 -1.27 -4.45
N ALA A 14 33.40 -2.60 -4.41
CA ALA A 14 32.97 -3.39 -3.25
C ALA A 14 33.63 -2.89 -1.94
N GLY A 15 32.81 -2.51 -0.97
CA GLY A 15 33.25 -2.02 0.34
C GLY A 15 33.52 -0.51 0.44
N GLU A 16 33.46 0.24 -0.67
CA GLU A 16 33.57 1.70 -0.67
C GLU A 16 32.19 2.40 -0.54
N ALA A 17 31.13 1.75 -1.04
CA ALA A 17 29.78 2.24 -0.82
C ALA A 17 29.36 2.02 0.65
N ARG A 18 29.04 3.11 1.36
CA ARG A 18 28.64 3.04 2.78
C ARG A 18 27.40 2.19 2.98
N ASP A 19 26.48 2.20 2.03
CA ASP A 19 25.13 1.64 2.14
C ASP A 19 24.98 0.26 1.45
N PHE A 20 26.00 -0.20 0.71
CA PHE A 20 25.97 -1.41 -0.12
C PHE A 20 27.07 -2.44 0.21
N ARG A 21 27.57 -2.48 1.45
CA ARG A 21 28.78 -3.24 1.89
C ARG A 21 28.82 -4.77 1.65
N PHE A 22 27.74 -5.39 1.18
CA PHE A 22 27.61 -6.85 1.06
C PHE A 22 27.54 -7.36 -0.40
N VAL A 23 27.71 -6.48 -1.38
CA VAL A 23 27.66 -6.82 -2.81
C VAL A 23 28.93 -6.35 -3.53
N ASP A 24 29.30 -7.05 -4.61
CA ASP A 24 30.51 -6.78 -5.39
C ASP A 24 30.45 -5.43 -6.13
N THR A 25 29.24 -4.99 -6.48
CA THR A 25 28.90 -3.65 -6.99
C THR A 25 27.54 -3.26 -6.42
N GLY A 26 27.25 -1.99 -6.18
CA GLY A 26 25.94 -1.61 -5.67
C GLY A 26 24.80 -1.83 -6.67
N ASP A 27 25.09 -1.98 -7.97
CA ASP A 27 24.08 -2.39 -8.96
C ASP A 27 23.50 -3.78 -8.62
N SER A 28 24.34 -4.66 -8.07
CA SER A 28 23.93 -6.00 -7.62
C SER A 28 22.95 -5.98 -6.44
N VAL A 29 22.77 -4.85 -5.73
CA VAL A 29 21.69 -4.73 -4.73
C VAL A 29 20.32 -4.76 -5.41
N TRP A 30 20.18 -4.16 -6.59
CA TRP A 30 18.91 -4.10 -7.33
C TRP A 30 18.55 -5.41 -8.03
N GLU A 31 19.52 -6.33 -8.16
CA GLU A 31 19.31 -7.69 -8.67
C GLU A 31 18.59 -8.60 -7.66
N ILE A 32 18.64 -8.27 -6.35
CA ILE A 32 17.90 -9.01 -5.33
C ILE A 32 16.44 -8.56 -5.36
N GLN A 33 15.62 -9.35 -6.04
CA GLN A 33 14.18 -9.13 -6.14
C GLN A 33 13.41 -10.28 -5.48
N GLU A 34 12.59 -9.95 -4.50
CA GLU A 34 11.65 -10.89 -3.90
C GLU A 34 10.24 -10.31 -4.04
N THR A 35 9.34 -11.06 -4.66
CA THR A 35 7.91 -10.75 -4.65
C THR A 35 7.17 -11.94 -4.09
N ARG A 36 6.21 -11.70 -3.20
CA ARG A 36 5.33 -12.76 -2.70
C ARG A 36 3.94 -12.63 -3.30
N PRO A 37 3.25 -13.75 -3.55
CA PRO A 37 1.84 -13.71 -3.90
C PRO A 37 1.02 -12.98 -2.84
N TRP A 38 -0.01 -12.26 -3.28
CA TRP A 38 -0.99 -11.66 -2.38
C TRP A 38 -1.59 -12.72 -1.47
N THR A 39 -1.65 -12.45 -0.16
CA THR A 39 -2.19 -13.41 0.81
C THR A 39 -3.67 -13.65 0.57
N VAL A 40 -4.15 -14.87 0.83
CA VAL A 40 -5.58 -15.16 0.79
C VAL A 40 -6.26 -14.46 1.98
N PRO A 41 -7.26 -13.58 1.77
CA PRO A 41 -7.95 -12.93 2.86
C PRO A 41 -8.83 -13.92 3.62
N SER A 42 -8.94 -13.73 4.93
CA SER A 42 -9.94 -14.37 5.79
C SER A 42 -11.02 -13.37 6.20
N PRO A 43 -12.21 -13.80 6.62
CA PRO A 43 -13.18 -12.94 7.29
C PRO A 43 -12.59 -12.24 8.52
N LEU A 44 -13.24 -11.17 8.97
CA LEU A 44 -12.95 -10.54 10.24
C LEU A 44 -13.18 -11.54 11.37
N GLN A 45 -12.25 -11.58 12.32
CA GLN A 45 -12.36 -12.43 13.49
C GLN A 45 -11.56 -11.84 14.66
N PRO A 46 -12.00 -12.04 15.91
CA PRO A 46 -11.24 -11.65 17.08
C PRO A 46 -9.91 -12.39 17.15
N THR A 47 -8.83 -11.66 17.42
CA THR A 47 -7.51 -12.22 17.70
C THR A 47 -7.33 -12.45 19.21
N ALA A 48 -6.25 -13.13 19.59
CA ALA A 48 -5.98 -13.51 20.98
C ALA A 48 -5.77 -12.30 21.92
N ASP A 49 -5.36 -11.17 21.37
CA ASP A 49 -5.22 -9.86 22.03
C ASP A 49 -6.52 -9.03 22.02
N GLY A 50 -7.63 -9.60 21.55
CA GLY A 50 -8.94 -8.95 21.51
C GLY A 50 -9.13 -7.95 20.37
N GLN A 51 -8.17 -7.83 19.45
CA GLN A 51 -8.28 -7.01 18.25
C GLN A 51 -9.08 -7.73 17.14
N LEU A 52 -9.42 -7.01 16.07
CA LEU A 52 -9.97 -7.61 14.85
C LEU A 52 -8.83 -7.97 13.88
N GLY A 53 -8.68 -9.26 13.63
CA GLY A 53 -7.82 -9.82 12.60
C GLY A 53 -8.60 -10.15 11.32
N GLY A 54 -7.87 -10.53 10.28
CA GLY A 54 -8.47 -10.85 8.97
C GLY A 54 -8.87 -9.59 8.19
N GLY A 55 -9.86 -9.74 7.30
CA GLY A 55 -10.40 -8.66 6.48
C GLY A 55 -9.40 -8.03 5.52
N ARG A 56 -8.26 -8.67 5.23
CA ARG A 56 -7.18 -8.05 4.46
C ARG A 56 -6.46 -9.06 3.59
N THR A 57 -5.94 -8.58 2.47
CA THR A 57 -4.93 -9.27 1.67
C THR A 57 -3.66 -8.41 1.61
N ILE A 58 -2.48 -9.03 1.59
CA ILE A 58 -1.19 -8.33 1.66
C ILE A 58 -0.31 -8.79 0.51
N GLY A 59 0.17 -7.84 -0.29
CA GLY A 59 1.26 -8.00 -1.24
C GLY A 59 2.59 -7.59 -0.60
N TYR A 60 3.67 -8.22 -1.04
CA TYR A 60 5.02 -7.91 -0.59
C TYR A 60 5.98 -7.84 -1.77
N ALA A 61 6.83 -6.83 -1.76
CA ALA A 61 7.96 -6.72 -2.66
C ALA A 61 9.20 -6.29 -1.88
N ARG A 62 10.34 -6.82 -2.30
CA ARG A 62 11.67 -6.40 -1.87
C ARG A 62 12.53 -6.19 -3.10
N VAL A 63 13.20 -5.05 -3.15
CA VAL A 63 14.28 -4.80 -4.10
C VAL A 63 15.47 -4.33 -3.31
N GLY A 64 16.53 -5.14 -3.29
CA GLY A 64 17.69 -4.90 -2.42
C GLY A 64 17.32 -4.83 -0.95
N ASN A 65 17.62 -3.69 -0.33
CA ASN A 65 17.31 -3.43 1.08
C ASN A 65 15.91 -2.82 1.29
N VAL A 66 15.24 -2.38 0.23
CA VAL A 66 13.90 -1.79 0.35
C VAL A 66 12.87 -2.89 0.38
N ALA A 67 12.17 -3.03 1.51
CA ALA A 67 11.04 -3.92 1.66
C ALA A 67 9.74 -3.11 1.80
N VAL A 68 8.76 -3.44 0.96
CA VAL A 68 7.45 -2.80 0.92
C VAL A 68 6.38 -3.85 1.10
N SER A 69 5.46 -3.60 2.03
CA SER A 69 4.21 -4.35 2.17
C SER A 69 3.05 -3.43 1.84
N LEU A 70 2.12 -3.93 1.03
CA LEU A 70 0.89 -3.23 0.70
C LEU A 70 -0.28 -4.11 1.06
N SER A 71 -1.13 -3.66 2.00
CA SER A 71 -2.37 -4.33 2.34
C SER A 71 -3.54 -3.71 1.59
N PHE A 72 -4.48 -4.52 1.14
CA PHE A 72 -5.82 -4.10 0.75
C PHE A 72 -6.81 -4.58 1.80
N SER A 73 -7.57 -3.66 2.39
CA SER A 73 -8.44 -3.90 3.56
C SER A 73 -9.58 -2.88 3.65
N PRO A 74 -10.66 -3.15 4.39
CA PRO A 74 -11.56 -2.09 4.84
C PRO A 74 -10.79 -1.15 5.77
N LEU A 75 -10.94 0.14 5.55
CA LEU A 75 -10.57 1.18 6.51
C LEU A 75 -11.80 1.52 7.34
N PHE A 76 -11.69 1.34 8.64
CA PHE A 76 -12.69 1.75 9.63
C PHE A 76 -12.33 3.11 10.18
N ARG A 77 -13.29 4.04 10.19
CA ARG A 77 -13.15 5.35 10.84
C ARG A 77 -14.41 5.67 11.63
N GLU A 78 -14.25 6.32 12.77
CA GLU A 78 -15.39 6.78 13.57
C GLU A 78 -16.10 7.92 12.83
N LYS A 79 -17.43 7.80 12.68
CA LYS A 79 -18.25 8.76 11.93
C LYS A 79 -18.21 10.17 12.53
N ASP A 80 -18.06 10.28 13.85
CA ASP A 80 -18.00 11.56 14.57
C ASP A 80 -16.66 12.31 14.37
N GLN A 81 -15.61 11.60 13.96
CA GLN A 81 -14.31 12.16 13.58
C GLN A 81 -14.22 12.53 12.09
N MET A 82 -15.31 12.39 11.33
CA MET A 82 -15.36 12.62 9.89
C MET A 82 -16.27 13.79 9.54
N SER A 83 -15.88 14.54 8.51
CA SER A 83 -16.77 15.54 7.92
C SER A 83 -17.91 14.87 7.12
N VAL A 84 -19.03 15.57 6.98
CA VAL A 84 -20.17 15.12 6.14
C VAL A 84 -19.73 14.85 4.70
N ALA A 85 -18.79 15.63 4.17
CA ALA A 85 -18.25 15.45 2.83
C ALA A 85 -17.39 14.18 2.69
N GLU A 86 -16.65 13.78 3.72
CA GLU A 86 -15.90 12.53 3.73
C GLU A 86 -16.84 11.33 3.80
N LEU A 87 -17.86 11.39 4.67
CA LEU A 87 -18.88 10.34 4.79
C LEU A 87 -19.59 10.10 3.47
N ALA A 88 -20.11 11.18 2.85
CA ALA A 88 -20.77 11.10 1.55
C ALA A 88 -19.84 10.53 0.45
N ARG A 89 -18.53 10.80 0.54
CA ARG A 89 -17.55 10.24 -0.41
C ARG A 89 -17.40 8.73 -0.22
N TYR A 90 -17.40 8.24 1.02
CA TYR A 90 -17.33 6.80 1.31
C TYR A 90 -18.60 6.10 0.83
N ASP A 91 -19.77 6.70 1.05
CA ASP A 91 -21.05 6.17 0.56
C ASP A 91 -21.04 6.01 -0.97
N VAL A 92 -20.63 7.05 -1.71
CA VAL A 92 -20.54 7.00 -3.19
C VAL A 92 -19.58 5.90 -3.67
N ILE A 93 -18.43 5.73 -2.99
CA ILE A 93 -17.45 4.68 -3.31
C ILE A 93 -18.07 3.30 -3.08
N ASN A 94 -18.69 3.10 -1.91
CA ASN A 94 -19.26 1.82 -1.52
C ASN A 94 -20.44 1.43 -2.41
N ASP A 95 -21.34 2.37 -2.72
CA ASP A 95 -22.46 2.18 -3.65
C ASP A 95 -21.96 1.74 -5.03
N SER A 96 -20.91 2.40 -5.53
CA SER A 96 -20.30 2.07 -6.83
C SER A 96 -19.67 0.66 -6.86
N LEU A 97 -19.33 0.12 -5.69
CA LEU A 97 -18.72 -1.20 -5.52
C LEU A 97 -19.73 -2.26 -5.06
N GLY A 98 -20.99 -1.88 -4.83
CA GLY A 98 -22.03 -2.78 -4.29
C GLY A 98 -21.79 -3.18 -2.83
N ILE A 99 -21.07 -2.36 -2.06
CA ILE A 99 -20.79 -2.59 -0.65
C ILE A 99 -21.87 -1.86 0.16
N ALA A 100 -22.68 -2.59 0.90
CA ALA A 100 -23.74 -2.03 1.73
C ALA A 100 -23.47 -2.32 3.22
N ILE A 101 -22.60 -1.52 3.83
CA ILE A 101 -22.31 -1.60 5.27
C ILE A 101 -22.93 -0.39 5.97
N ASP A 102 -24.06 -0.59 6.63
CA ASP A 102 -24.70 0.44 7.45
C ASP A 102 -24.39 0.20 8.93
N HIS A 103 -23.25 0.74 9.36
CA HIS A 103 -22.80 0.65 10.75
C HIS A 103 -23.13 1.94 11.52
N PRO A 104 -23.66 1.88 12.77
CA PRO A 104 -24.11 3.08 13.47
C PRO A 104 -22.98 4.09 13.76
N THR A 105 -21.78 3.62 14.10
CA THR A 105 -20.66 4.46 14.56
C THR A 105 -19.47 4.51 13.60
N LEU A 106 -19.39 3.61 12.63
CA LEU A 106 -18.20 3.42 11.78
C LEU A 106 -18.54 3.71 10.33
N ALA A 107 -17.68 4.48 9.67
CA ALA A 107 -17.63 4.55 8.23
C ALA A 107 -16.61 3.53 7.72
N VAL A 108 -16.94 2.85 6.64
CA VAL A 108 -16.09 1.83 6.02
C VAL A 108 -15.80 2.23 4.59
N THR A 109 -14.57 2.06 4.13
CA THR A 109 -14.21 2.20 2.71
C THR A 109 -13.07 1.26 2.37
N PRO A 110 -12.96 0.73 1.14
CA PRO A 110 -11.77 0.01 0.73
C PRO A 110 -10.55 0.94 0.75
N ALA A 111 -9.44 0.45 1.27
CA ALA A 111 -8.20 1.22 1.37
C ALA A 111 -6.96 0.36 1.11
N PHE A 112 -5.87 1.04 0.73
CA PHE A 112 -4.55 0.47 0.90
C PHE A 112 -3.93 0.87 2.23
N GLY A 113 -3.14 -0.04 2.81
CA GLY A 113 -2.20 0.26 3.88
C GLY A 113 -0.79 -0.01 3.37
N ILE A 114 0.05 1.02 3.29
CA ILE A 114 1.45 0.86 2.92
C ILE A 114 2.32 0.81 4.16
N ARG A 115 3.29 -0.10 4.16
CA ARG A 115 4.39 -0.12 5.11
C ARG A 115 5.70 -0.36 4.38
N ALA A 116 6.67 0.53 4.51
CA ALA A 116 8.00 0.35 3.95
C ALA A 116 9.09 0.70 4.96
N ALA A 117 10.16 -0.10 4.98
CA ALA A 117 11.34 0.13 5.82
C ALA A 117 12.28 1.16 5.16
N LEU A 118 11.80 2.40 5.01
CA LEU A 118 12.46 3.52 4.35
C LEU A 118 12.61 4.68 5.34
N ASN A 119 13.53 4.53 6.31
CA ASN A 119 13.69 5.53 7.38
C ASN A 119 14.45 6.78 6.91
N GLU A 120 15.31 6.62 5.91
CA GLU A 120 16.13 7.67 5.30
C GLU A 120 16.07 7.50 3.77
N PRO A 121 16.16 8.61 2.99
CA PRO A 121 16.33 8.54 1.54
C PRO A 121 17.59 7.75 1.16
N LEU A 122 17.52 7.01 0.06
CA LEU A 122 18.64 6.27 -0.51
C LEU A 122 19.48 7.12 -1.48
N GLY A 123 18.90 8.20 -2.00
CA GLY A 123 19.46 9.08 -2.99
C GLY A 123 19.02 10.52 -2.77
N THR A 124 18.46 11.13 -3.81
CA THR A 124 17.95 12.51 -3.77
C THR A 124 16.43 12.55 -3.66
N GLU A 125 15.79 11.43 -3.35
CA GLU A 125 14.34 11.38 -3.30
C GLU A 125 13.79 12.26 -2.18
N THR A 126 12.78 13.05 -2.54
CA THR A 126 12.10 13.96 -1.61
C THR A 126 10.72 13.43 -1.26
N ARG A 127 10.14 12.58 -2.12
CA ARG A 127 8.82 12.00 -1.93
C ARG A 127 8.70 10.62 -2.57
N TYR A 128 7.81 9.83 -2.00
CA TYR A 128 7.32 8.59 -2.59
C TYR A 128 5.94 8.80 -3.21
N VAL A 129 5.65 8.04 -4.26
CA VAL A 129 4.38 8.06 -4.96
C VAL A 129 3.91 6.61 -5.15
N LEU A 130 2.68 6.33 -4.76
CA LEU A 130 2.00 5.06 -5.05
C LEU A 130 1.06 5.26 -6.24
N HIS A 131 1.16 4.40 -7.25
CA HIS A 131 0.39 4.54 -8.50
C HIS A 131 0.21 3.18 -9.20
N PHE A 132 -0.65 3.12 -10.22
CA PHE A 132 -0.79 1.95 -11.09
C PHE A 132 0.03 2.07 -12.39
N ASP A 133 0.12 3.26 -13.00
CA ASP A 133 0.75 3.47 -14.31
C ASP A 133 1.93 4.48 -14.26
N ASP A 134 1.89 5.56 -15.05
CA ASP A 134 2.90 6.60 -15.05
C ASP A 134 2.69 7.56 -13.85
N ILE A 135 3.79 7.96 -13.22
CA ILE A 135 3.82 8.96 -12.14
C ILE A 135 3.31 10.34 -12.58
N ASN A 136 3.31 10.63 -13.89
CA ASN A 136 2.83 11.87 -14.48
C ASN A 136 1.35 11.80 -14.90
N ALA A 137 0.73 10.61 -14.82
CA ALA A 137 -0.70 10.46 -15.05
C ALA A 137 -1.50 10.97 -13.85
N PRO A 138 -2.76 11.40 -14.04
CA PRO A 138 -3.64 11.85 -12.94
C PRO A 138 -4.01 10.75 -11.92
N GLU A 139 -3.38 9.57 -11.97
CA GLU A 139 -3.75 8.36 -11.23
C GLU A 139 -2.78 8.01 -10.09
N ILE A 140 -2.24 9.05 -9.45
CA ILE A 140 -1.53 8.90 -8.18
C ILE A 140 -2.52 8.49 -7.10
N LEU A 141 -2.28 7.33 -6.48
CA LEU A 141 -3.06 6.83 -5.35
C LEU A 141 -2.73 7.59 -4.07
N TRP A 142 -1.44 7.91 -3.90
CA TRP A 142 -0.92 8.55 -2.70
C TRP A 142 0.47 9.13 -2.97
N SER A 143 0.83 10.19 -2.24
CA SER A 143 2.20 10.68 -2.15
C SER A 143 2.53 11.09 -0.72
N GLY A 144 3.78 10.88 -0.31
CA GLY A 144 4.27 11.28 1.00
C GLY A 144 5.77 11.55 0.99
N PRO A 145 6.31 12.19 2.04
CA PRO A 145 7.70 12.61 2.11
C PRO A 145 8.66 11.41 2.23
N ALA A 146 9.88 11.56 1.71
CA ALA A 146 10.95 10.59 1.89
C ALA A 146 11.76 10.80 3.19
N GLU A 147 11.81 12.03 3.68
CA GLU A 147 12.51 12.39 4.92
C GLU A 147 11.55 12.43 6.12
N SER A 148 11.15 11.27 6.63
CA SER A 148 10.31 11.19 7.85
C SER A 148 11.09 10.81 9.11
N GLY A 149 12.28 10.19 8.97
CA GLY A 149 13.03 9.61 10.10
C GLY A 149 12.32 8.40 10.75
N THR A 150 11.21 7.95 10.17
CA THR A 150 10.37 6.83 10.62
C THR A 150 10.00 5.96 9.42
N PRO A 151 9.70 4.67 9.63
CA PRO A 151 9.22 3.82 8.55
C PRO A 151 8.01 4.45 7.88
N LEU A 152 7.97 4.39 6.55
CA LEU A 152 6.82 4.87 5.79
C LEU A 152 5.61 4.01 6.14
N GLU A 153 4.57 4.63 6.71
CA GLU A 153 3.31 3.98 7.03
C GLU A 153 2.14 4.93 6.72
N ALA A 154 1.19 4.47 5.91
CA ALA A 154 0.01 5.28 5.56
C ALA A 154 -1.20 4.41 5.24
N ALA A 155 -2.39 4.93 5.57
CA ALA A 155 -3.68 4.40 5.12
C ALA A 155 -4.23 5.30 4.00
N ILE A 156 -4.62 4.69 2.89
CA ILE A 156 -4.94 5.35 1.63
C ILE A 156 -6.36 4.91 1.21
N PRO A 157 -7.40 5.69 1.52
CA PRO A 157 -8.76 5.43 1.03
C PRO A 157 -8.76 5.36 -0.50
N LEU A 158 -9.39 4.34 -1.07
CA LEU A 158 -9.42 4.13 -2.51
C LEU A 158 -10.72 4.60 -3.12
N GLY A 159 -10.64 5.28 -4.27
CA GLY A 159 -11.80 5.50 -5.13
C GLY A 159 -12.25 4.20 -5.80
N ALA A 160 -13.52 4.13 -6.21
CA ALA A 160 -14.08 2.95 -6.86
C ALA A 160 -13.30 2.52 -8.11
N ALA A 161 -12.82 3.48 -8.92
CA ALA A 161 -11.99 3.20 -10.10
C ALA A 161 -10.68 2.49 -9.72
N HIS A 162 -9.99 2.95 -8.66
CA HIS A 162 -8.76 2.32 -8.17
C HIS A 162 -9.00 0.88 -7.68
N VAL A 163 -10.12 0.65 -7.01
CA VAL A 163 -10.52 -0.70 -6.57
C VAL A 163 -10.78 -1.62 -7.76
N VAL A 164 -11.44 -1.11 -8.82
CA VAL A 164 -11.69 -1.88 -10.05
C VAL A 164 -10.38 -2.26 -10.74
N ARG A 165 -9.43 -1.33 -10.86
CA ARG A 165 -8.08 -1.58 -11.41
C ARG A 165 -7.32 -2.63 -10.59
N PHE A 166 -7.30 -2.45 -9.28
CA PHE A 166 -6.65 -3.41 -8.37
C PHE A 166 -7.25 -4.82 -8.52
N ARG A 167 -8.58 -4.94 -8.57
CA ARG A 167 -9.26 -6.22 -8.78
C ARG A 167 -8.94 -6.82 -10.16
N ALA A 168 -8.75 -6.00 -11.19
CA ALA A 168 -8.38 -6.44 -12.54
C ALA A 168 -6.95 -7.00 -12.64
N GLY A 169 -6.11 -6.78 -11.61
CA GLY A 169 -4.74 -7.28 -11.56
C GLY A 169 -3.68 -6.25 -11.96
N ASP A 170 -4.07 -4.98 -12.08
CA ASP A 170 -3.13 -3.89 -12.36
C ASP A 170 -2.11 -3.79 -11.22
N PRO A 171 -0.81 -3.87 -11.51
CA PRO A 171 0.21 -3.86 -10.48
C PRO A 171 0.25 -2.49 -9.80
N VAL A 172 0.45 -2.49 -8.48
CA VAL A 172 0.71 -1.26 -7.74
C VAL A 172 2.20 -1.03 -7.69
N ILE A 173 2.64 0.19 -7.95
CA ILE A 173 4.05 0.57 -8.01
C ILE A 173 4.29 1.68 -6.99
N LEU A 174 5.35 1.52 -6.20
CA LEU A 174 5.92 2.58 -5.38
C LEU A 174 7.11 3.18 -6.12
N THR A 175 7.08 4.46 -6.43
CA THR A 175 8.19 5.16 -7.08
C THR A 175 8.74 6.25 -6.17
N ALA A 176 10.06 6.28 -6.03
CA ALA A 176 10.80 7.36 -5.38
C ALA A 176 11.02 8.50 -6.39
N ILE A 177 10.70 9.72 -5.99
CA ILE A 177 10.80 10.91 -6.82
C ILE A 177 11.80 11.88 -6.21
N GLY A 178 12.76 12.32 -7.02
CA GLY A 178 13.80 13.26 -6.65
C GLY A 178 14.52 13.84 -7.87
N GLY A 179 15.83 13.72 -7.88
CA GLY A 179 16.70 14.36 -8.88
C GLY A 179 16.83 15.88 -8.68
N ALA A 180 17.56 16.52 -9.60
CA ALA A 180 17.93 17.94 -9.48
C ALA A 180 16.71 18.87 -9.39
N ASP A 181 15.63 18.53 -10.09
CA ASP A 181 14.38 19.29 -10.14
C ASP A 181 13.28 18.73 -9.20
N GLY A 182 13.58 17.68 -8.43
CA GLY A 182 12.65 17.07 -7.46
C GLY A 182 11.43 16.36 -8.07
N ASN A 183 11.46 16.07 -9.37
CA ASN A 183 10.35 15.47 -10.12
C ASN A 183 10.76 14.28 -11.00
N GLU A 184 11.98 13.79 -10.86
CA GLU A 184 12.49 12.67 -11.64
C GLU A 184 12.30 11.34 -10.89
N PRO A 185 11.86 10.26 -11.56
CA PRO A 185 11.84 8.94 -10.96
C PRO A 185 13.27 8.45 -10.73
N GLU A 186 13.61 8.13 -9.47
CA GLU A 186 14.93 7.57 -9.13
C GLU A 186 14.92 6.04 -9.16
N TYR A 187 13.90 5.42 -8.55
CA TYR A 187 13.68 3.98 -8.59
C TYR A 187 12.20 3.65 -8.36
N SER A 188 11.79 2.47 -8.84
CA SER A 188 10.42 1.97 -8.72
C SER A 188 10.41 0.54 -8.22
N ILE A 189 9.47 0.23 -7.33
CA ILE A 189 9.25 -1.08 -6.76
C ILE A 189 7.82 -1.50 -7.10
N MET A 190 7.70 -2.51 -7.95
CA MET A 190 6.42 -3.13 -8.26
C MET A 190 6.03 -4.08 -7.15
N ILE A 191 4.87 -3.87 -6.53
CA ILE A 191 4.23 -4.87 -5.69
C ILE A 191 3.64 -5.93 -6.63
N GLY A 192 4.21 -7.13 -6.62
CA GLY A 192 3.84 -8.20 -7.56
C GLY A 192 2.34 -8.50 -7.57
N ASN A 193 1.81 -8.90 -8.73
CA ASN A 193 0.37 -9.10 -8.95
C ASN A 193 -0.08 -10.57 -8.85
N VAL A 194 0.81 -11.48 -8.45
CA VAL A 194 0.49 -12.90 -8.31
C VAL A 194 -0.57 -13.08 -7.21
N ASN A 195 -1.65 -13.79 -7.52
CA ASN A 195 -2.82 -13.98 -6.64
C ASN A 195 -3.60 -12.69 -6.29
N GLN A 196 -3.31 -11.56 -6.94
CA GLN A 196 -3.96 -10.27 -6.66
C GLN A 196 -5.46 -10.29 -6.96
N THR A 197 -5.83 -10.57 -8.21
CA THR A 197 -7.24 -10.62 -8.67
C THR A 197 -8.12 -11.54 -7.81
N PRO A 198 -7.77 -12.82 -7.58
CA PRO A 198 -8.60 -13.68 -6.73
C PRO A 198 -8.66 -13.19 -5.28
N ALA A 199 -7.56 -12.73 -4.70
CA ALA A 199 -7.56 -12.22 -3.32
C ALA A 199 -8.42 -10.96 -3.16
N ALA A 200 -8.26 -9.97 -4.06
CA ALA A 200 -9.06 -8.75 -4.07
C ALA A 200 -10.55 -9.04 -4.26
N THR A 201 -10.88 -9.98 -5.16
CA THR A 201 -12.27 -10.40 -5.43
C THR A 201 -12.90 -11.05 -4.20
N VAL A 202 -12.19 -11.98 -3.54
CA VAL A 202 -12.70 -12.62 -2.31
C VAL A 202 -12.94 -11.59 -1.22
N LEU A 203 -12.03 -10.63 -1.03
CA LEU A 203 -12.19 -9.61 -0.01
C LEU A 203 -13.35 -8.65 -0.31
N LEU A 204 -13.50 -8.20 -1.56
CA LEU A 204 -14.61 -7.33 -1.96
C LEU A 204 -15.97 -8.02 -1.80
N ASN A 205 -16.06 -9.31 -2.18
CA ASN A 205 -17.28 -10.10 -1.97
C ASN A 205 -17.60 -10.23 -0.47
N TYR A 206 -16.58 -10.44 0.36
CA TYR A 206 -16.75 -10.47 1.81
C TYR A 206 -17.25 -9.13 2.36
N MET A 207 -16.66 -8.02 1.93
CA MET A 207 -17.10 -6.66 2.28
C MET A 207 -18.57 -6.41 1.90
N ALA A 208 -18.97 -6.86 0.71
CA ALA A 208 -20.32 -6.64 0.19
C ALA A 208 -21.39 -7.53 0.83
N ALA A 209 -21.04 -8.75 1.26
CA ALA A 209 -22.03 -9.77 1.62
C ALA A 209 -22.06 -10.18 3.09
N GLN A 210 -20.95 -10.07 3.82
CA GLN A 210 -20.84 -10.69 5.16
C GLN A 210 -20.21 -9.76 6.22
N MET A 211 -19.39 -8.79 5.82
CA MET A 211 -18.66 -7.94 6.77
C MET A 211 -19.57 -7.21 7.78
N ALA A 212 -20.74 -6.73 7.34
CA ALA A 212 -21.69 -6.05 8.23
C ALA A 212 -22.20 -6.95 9.36
N ASP A 213 -22.49 -8.22 9.05
CA ASP A 213 -22.94 -9.21 10.04
C ASP A 213 -21.83 -9.56 11.02
N ASP A 214 -20.59 -9.73 10.53
CA ASP A 214 -19.43 -10.02 11.38
C ASP A 214 -19.10 -8.84 12.31
N LEU A 215 -19.13 -7.60 11.80
CA LEU A 215 -18.94 -6.40 12.64
C LEU A 215 -19.98 -6.34 13.76
N SER A 216 -21.27 -6.48 13.40
CA SER A 216 -22.37 -6.44 14.37
C SER A 216 -22.24 -7.52 15.45
N ARG A 217 -21.69 -8.69 15.10
CA ARG A 217 -21.44 -9.78 16.06
C ARG A 217 -20.34 -9.44 17.06
N TYR A 218 -19.31 -8.71 16.66
CA TYR A 218 -18.14 -8.45 17.51
C TYR A 218 -18.27 -7.18 18.36
N GLU A 219 -19.28 -6.35 18.11
CA GLU A 219 -19.61 -5.20 18.98
C GLU A 219 -20.46 -5.57 20.21
N GLN A 220 -21.15 -6.72 20.18
CA GLN A 220 -21.98 -7.12 21.30
C GLN A 220 -21.12 -7.42 22.54
N PRO A 221 -21.50 -6.93 23.74
CA PRO A 221 -20.83 -7.31 24.98
C PRO A 221 -20.77 -8.83 25.07
N ARG A 222 -19.59 -9.38 25.35
CA ARG A 222 -19.45 -10.80 25.63
C ARG A 222 -20.06 -11.06 27.01
N ASP A 223 -21.22 -11.72 27.04
CA ASP A 223 -21.83 -12.28 28.25
C ASP A 223 -20.91 -13.33 28.91
#